data_AF-A0A1C2EE50-F1
#
_entry.id   AF-A0A1C2EE50-F1
#
_cell.length_a   1.000
_cell.length_b   1.000
_cell.length_c   1.000
_cell.angle_alpha   90.00
_cell.angle_beta   90.00
_cell.angle_gamma   90.00
#
_symmetry.space_group_name_H-M   'P 1'
#
loop_
_entity.id
_entity.type
_entity.pdbx_description
1 polymer ?
#
loop_
_entity_poly.entity_id
_entity_poly.type
_entity_poly.pdbx_seq_one_letter_code
_entity_poly.pdbx_strand_id
1 'polypeptide(L)'
;MAEIWELQNKPAYGGTIVDAGVNPEDGSSLVIELTQDEGTQYLSYYLSEKAFNRSKASGVNFADDHWPLLLAEYDFPTRLLTTYPIWLRSNQSNFTKTKYKSIKRISFEDQSPMDFQVGFGMFFDLPTGFHRRPFEGFGVDPRIRYIMSAFDEVEGAAGLTICGDDEISIDGEEIRLPEHIYHDVRLDINRAHDAAVRFANGEKVSYLRNRLLPSVVPGFEPDDFERPAVDLQDTVRSALVKKGTPRSRNTNTAAAVRTVIRQVDNIAKDDPVQLFELSEKIELVSLQILIEDMSKELLNGRKEGFWQEYFVQNPFVLKMLFGLPVIVYTDQASVGGMGLKRSGEKYADYLLEAGLLGNLGIVEIKTTETPLLTKDPYRPPTLYGPSTDLSGGVNQLLDQKLRLIKGIAAKKEEDDQPHIQAWSVPCILIIGRLPETHDLKRSFEIYRGSQRDVLIITFNELLAKLKALHEFLSTRPDEPKEDLSDQFADP
;
A
#
# COMPACT_ATOMS: atom_id res chain seq x y z
N MET A 1 -44.72 -38.58 -5.72
CA MET A 1 -44.16 -39.76 -6.43
C MET A 1 -44.88 -39.98 -7.75
N ALA A 2 -46.18 -40.29 -7.77
CA ALA A 2 -46.93 -40.46 -9.03
C ALA A 2 -47.00 -39.17 -9.87
N GLU A 3 -47.19 -38.02 -9.21
CA GLU A 3 -47.35 -36.71 -9.90
C GLU A 3 -46.11 -36.26 -10.68
N ILE A 4 -44.89 -36.38 -10.13
CA ILE A 4 -43.64 -36.03 -10.84
C ILE A 4 -43.43 -36.89 -12.10
N TRP A 5 -43.78 -38.19 -12.04
CA TRP A 5 -43.66 -39.08 -13.19
C TRP A 5 -44.75 -38.81 -14.23
N GLU A 6 -45.96 -38.42 -13.81
CA GLU A 6 -47.02 -37.98 -14.73
C GLU A 6 -46.66 -36.68 -15.45
N LEU A 7 -46.01 -35.73 -14.77
CA LEU A 7 -45.53 -34.47 -15.36
C LEU A 7 -44.42 -34.66 -16.39
N GLN A 8 -43.57 -35.69 -16.23
CA GLN A 8 -42.47 -36.00 -17.15
C GLN A 8 -42.88 -36.84 -18.37
N ASN A 9 -44.12 -37.32 -18.45
CA ASN A 9 -44.60 -38.19 -19.53
C ASN A 9 -45.25 -37.43 -20.71
N LYS A 10 -45.21 -36.09 -20.71
CA LYS A 10 -45.79 -35.24 -21.76
C LYS A 10 -44.77 -34.18 -22.18
N PRO A 11 -44.78 -33.72 -23.45
CA PRO A 11 -44.02 -32.54 -23.86
C PRO A 11 -44.46 -31.36 -23.00
N ALA A 12 -43.49 -30.70 -22.37
CA ALA A 12 -43.74 -29.59 -21.45
C ALA A 12 -44.26 -28.35 -22.18
N TYR A 13 -43.90 -28.19 -23.45
CA TYR A 13 -44.18 -27.00 -24.27
C TYR A 13 -44.91 -27.34 -25.58
N GLY A 14 -45.47 -28.55 -25.72
CA GLY A 14 -46.33 -28.93 -26.85
C GLY A 14 -45.64 -29.05 -28.21
N GLY A 15 -44.30 -29.16 -28.21
CA GLY A 15 -43.46 -29.17 -29.40
C GLY A 15 -43.03 -30.55 -29.90
N THR A 16 -42.22 -30.57 -30.97
CA THR A 16 -41.52 -31.77 -31.42
C THR A 16 -40.33 -32.03 -30.50
N ILE A 17 -40.22 -33.24 -29.97
CA ILE A 17 -39.18 -33.67 -29.02
C ILE A 17 -37.96 -34.22 -29.77
N VAL A 18 -36.77 -33.76 -29.38
CA VAL A 18 -35.47 -34.30 -29.78
C VAL A 18 -34.71 -34.74 -28.52
N ASP A 19 -34.28 -36.01 -28.48
CA ASP A 19 -33.39 -36.51 -27.41
C ASP A 19 -32.02 -35.86 -27.54
N ALA A 20 -31.63 -35.11 -26.51
CA ALA A 20 -30.41 -34.32 -26.47
C ALA A 20 -29.35 -34.92 -25.53
N GLY A 21 -29.56 -36.15 -25.08
CA GLY A 21 -28.57 -36.97 -24.41
C GLY A 21 -28.96 -37.40 -23.00
N VAL A 22 -28.20 -38.38 -22.48
CA VAL A 22 -28.42 -38.99 -21.16
C VAL A 22 -27.17 -38.83 -20.30
N ASN A 23 -27.35 -38.48 -19.04
CA ASN A 23 -26.29 -38.38 -18.06
C ASN A 23 -25.78 -39.79 -17.71
N PRO A 24 -24.51 -40.12 -17.95
CA PRO A 24 -23.99 -41.46 -17.69
C PRO A 24 -23.96 -41.82 -16.19
N GLU A 25 -23.88 -40.82 -15.30
CA GLU A 25 -23.74 -41.08 -13.87
C GLU A 25 -25.06 -41.46 -13.21
N ASP A 26 -26.15 -40.78 -13.56
CA ASP A 26 -27.45 -40.94 -12.93
C ASP A 26 -28.59 -41.31 -13.89
N GLY A 27 -28.39 -41.31 -15.21
CA GLY A 27 -29.38 -41.73 -16.19
C GLY A 27 -30.46 -40.69 -16.50
N SER A 28 -30.34 -39.45 -16.01
CA SER A 28 -31.26 -38.35 -16.33
C SER A 28 -31.06 -37.88 -17.78
N SER A 29 -32.10 -37.40 -18.44
CA SER A 29 -32.02 -37.02 -19.86
C SER A 29 -32.22 -35.53 -20.10
N LEU A 30 -31.72 -35.06 -21.23
CA LEU A 30 -31.98 -33.74 -21.78
C LEU A 30 -32.85 -33.87 -23.00
N VAL A 31 -33.84 -32.99 -23.12
CA VAL A 31 -34.77 -32.98 -24.25
C VAL A 31 -34.88 -31.57 -24.78
N ILE A 32 -34.75 -31.44 -26.10
CA ILE A 32 -35.08 -30.20 -26.81
C ILE A 32 -36.51 -30.32 -27.33
N GLU A 33 -37.35 -29.35 -27.01
CA GLU A 33 -38.70 -29.20 -27.56
C GLU A 33 -38.74 -28.00 -28.50
N LEU A 34 -39.20 -28.22 -29.74
CA LEU A 34 -39.40 -27.16 -30.73
C LEU A 34 -40.89 -26.82 -30.86
N THR A 35 -41.28 -25.58 -30.60
CA THR A 35 -42.69 -25.14 -30.71
C THR A 35 -43.21 -25.24 -32.15
N GLN A 36 -44.52 -25.49 -32.30
CA GLN A 36 -45.18 -25.71 -33.60
C GLN A 36 -45.05 -24.52 -34.58
N ASP A 37 -44.86 -23.30 -34.06
CA ASP A 37 -44.69 -22.07 -34.86
C ASP A 37 -43.21 -21.75 -35.18
N GLU A 38 -42.27 -22.68 -34.91
CA GLU A 38 -40.80 -22.52 -35.11
C GLU A 38 -40.17 -21.31 -34.37
N GLY A 39 -40.88 -20.67 -33.43
CA GLY A 39 -40.43 -19.44 -32.77
C GLY A 39 -39.40 -19.64 -31.65
N THR A 40 -39.45 -20.76 -30.92
CA THR A 40 -38.59 -20.97 -29.73
C THR A 40 -38.20 -22.45 -29.57
N GLN A 41 -36.96 -22.70 -29.14
CA GLN A 41 -36.53 -24.01 -28.64
C GLN A 41 -36.45 -24.00 -27.11
N TYR A 42 -36.88 -25.08 -26.47
CA TYR A 42 -36.75 -25.27 -25.02
C TYR A 42 -35.87 -26.47 -24.72
N LEU A 43 -34.86 -26.30 -23.87
CA LEU A 43 -34.03 -27.39 -23.35
C LEU A 43 -34.46 -27.70 -21.91
N SER A 44 -34.94 -28.92 -21.70
CA SER A 44 -35.43 -29.37 -20.40
C SER A 44 -34.67 -30.58 -19.87
N TYR A 45 -34.51 -30.66 -18.55
CA TYR A 45 -33.92 -31.77 -17.83
C TYR A 45 -35.01 -32.67 -17.25
N TYR A 46 -34.95 -33.94 -17.63
CA TYR A 46 -35.85 -35.00 -17.19
C TYR A 46 -35.12 -35.87 -16.15
N LEU A 47 -35.75 -36.01 -15.00
CA LEU A 47 -35.22 -36.72 -13.84
C LEU A 47 -35.31 -38.23 -14.03
N SER A 48 -34.22 -38.95 -13.76
CA SER A 48 -34.27 -40.40 -13.67
C SER A 48 -34.62 -40.89 -12.26
N GLU A 49 -35.07 -42.14 -12.16
CA GLU A 49 -35.34 -42.78 -10.86
C GLU A 49 -34.08 -42.84 -9.99
N LYS A 50 -32.92 -43.08 -10.61
CA LYS A 50 -31.63 -43.13 -9.93
C LYS A 50 -31.21 -41.74 -9.40
N ALA A 51 -31.43 -40.67 -10.17
CA ALA A 51 -31.18 -39.30 -9.72
C ALA A 51 -32.13 -38.87 -8.60
N PHE A 52 -33.41 -39.26 -8.68
CA PHE A 52 -34.40 -39.04 -7.62
C PHE A 52 -33.99 -39.72 -6.31
N ASN A 53 -33.60 -40.99 -6.36
CA ASN A 53 -33.18 -41.73 -5.17
C ASN A 53 -31.91 -41.14 -4.54
N ARG A 54 -30.93 -40.72 -5.36
CA ARG A 54 -29.70 -40.05 -4.89
C ARG A 54 -30.00 -38.74 -4.17
N SER A 55 -30.85 -37.91 -4.75
CA SER A 55 -31.18 -36.59 -4.21
C SER A 55 -32.00 -36.68 -2.93
N LYS A 56 -32.93 -37.65 -2.83
CA LYS A 56 -33.62 -37.96 -1.57
C LYS A 56 -32.65 -38.37 -0.47
N ALA A 57 -31.66 -39.22 -0.78
CA ALA A 57 -30.63 -39.60 0.18
C ALA A 57 -29.78 -38.40 0.64
N SER A 58 -29.57 -37.40 -0.24
CA SER A 58 -28.89 -36.14 0.07
C SER A 58 -29.79 -35.09 0.75
N GLY A 59 -31.03 -35.44 1.12
CA GLY A 59 -31.95 -34.56 1.87
C GLY A 59 -32.68 -33.52 1.02
N VAL A 60 -32.76 -33.72 -0.30
CA VAL A 60 -33.49 -32.80 -1.20
C VAL A 60 -34.99 -32.96 -1.01
N ASN A 61 -35.67 -31.83 -0.79
CA ASN A 61 -37.12 -31.77 -0.84
C ASN A 61 -37.57 -31.35 -2.24
N PHE A 62 -38.38 -32.18 -2.87
CA PHE A 62 -38.93 -31.90 -4.18
C PHE A 62 -40.21 -31.09 -3.99
N ALA A 63 -40.30 -29.92 -4.62
CA ALA A 63 -41.58 -29.28 -4.88
C ALA A 63 -42.19 -29.95 -6.13
N ASP A 64 -43.49 -30.25 -6.08
CA ASP A 64 -44.15 -31.13 -7.06
C ASP A 64 -44.57 -30.41 -8.36
N ASP A 65 -44.24 -29.13 -8.56
CA ASP A 65 -44.90 -28.23 -9.53
C ASP A 65 -44.07 -27.77 -10.75
N HIS A 66 -42.80 -28.20 -10.91
CA HIS A 66 -41.91 -27.63 -11.95
C HIS A 66 -41.12 -28.67 -12.78
N TRP A 67 -41.69 -29.85 -13.06
CA TRP A 67 -41.05 -30.89 -13.89
C TRP A 67 -41.64 -30.97 -15.30
N PRO A 68 -40.82 -31.21 -16.35
CA PRO A 68 -39.35 -31.25 -16.36
C PRO A 68 -38.71 -29.86 -16.12
N LEU A 69 -37.45 -29.82 -15.66
CA LEU A 69 -36.79 -28.56 -15.30
C LEU A 69 -36.30 -27.83 -16.55
N LEU A 70 -36.76 -26.60 -16.78
CA LEU A 70 -36.25 -25.76 -17.86
C LEU A 70 -34.80 -25.33 -17.58
N LEU A 71 -33.89 -25.62 -18.52
CA LEU A 71 -32.48 -25.26 -18.42
C LEU A 71 -32.11 -24.10 -19.34
N ALA A 72 -32.67 -24.06 -20.54
CA ALA A 72 -32.45 -22.98 -21.48
C ALA A 72 -33.61 -22.85 -22.47
N GLU A 73 -33.75 -21.68 -23.05
CA GLU A 73 -34.63 -21.39 -24.17
C GLU A 73 -33.88 -20.56 -25.22
N TYR A 74 -34.19 -20.78 -26.49
CA TYR A 74 -33.60 -20.05 -27.61
C TYR A 74 -34.71 -19.43 -28.45
N ASP A 75 -34.71 -18.11 -28.57
CA ASP A 75 -35.64 -17.36 -29.40
C ASP A 75 -35.04 -17.12 -30.79
N PHE A 76 -35.67 -17.67 -31.84
CA PHE A 76 -35.15 -17.56 -33.21
C PHE A 76 -35.16 -16.12 -33.75
N PRO A 77 -36.24 -15.32 -33.59
CA PRO A 77 -36.29 -13.95 -34.10
C PRO A 77 -35.19 -13.04 -33.53
N THR A 78 -34.94 -13.12 -32.21
CA THR A 78 -33.94 -12.27 -31.55
C THR A 78 -32.55 -12.91 -31.48
N ARG A 79 -32.41 -14.20 -31.83
CA ARG A 79 -31.19 -15.00 -31.67
C ARG A 79 -30.66 -14.98 -30.23
N LEU A 80 -31.57 -14.89 -29.27
CA LEU A 80 -31.27 -14.78 -27.85
C LEU A 80 -31.35 -16.17 -27.22
N LEU A 81 -30.24 -16.60 -26.61
CA LEU A 81 -30.21 -17.80 -25.78
C LEU A 81 -30.35 -17.38 -24.31
N THR A 82 -31.43 -17.79 -23.65
CA THR A 82 -31.63 -17.58 -22.22
C THR A 82 -31.40 -18.88 -21.47
N THR A 83 -30.56 -18.84 -20.43
CA THR A 83 -30.22 -19.99 -19.60
C THR A 83 -30.69 -19.79 -18.16
N TYR A 84 -31.01 -20.88 -17.48
CA TYR A 84 -31.53 -20.90 -16.12
C TYR A 84 -30.51 -21.60 -15.19
N PRO A 85 -29.70 -20.83 -14.42
CA PRO A 85 -28.64 -21.39 -13.59
C PRO A 85 -29.18 -22.18 -12.39
N ILE A 86 -29.29 -23.49 -12.54
CA ILE A 86 -29.73 -24.41 -11.49
C ILE A 86 -28.69 -25.51 -11.21
N TRP A 87 -28.67 -26.02 -9.98
CA TRP A 87 -27.81 -27.13 -9.60
C TRP A 87 -28.36 -28.48 -10.09
N LEU A 88 -27.61 -29.18 -10.93
CA LEU A 88 -28.04 -30.45 -11.53
C LEU A 88 -27.30 -31.69 -11.00
N ARG A 89 -26.50 -31.55 -9.94
CA ARG A 89 -25.83 -32.69 -9.31
C ARG A 89 -26.77 -33.36 -8.31
N SER A 90 -27.31 -34.51 -8.71
CA SER A 90 -28.29 -35.29 -7.93
C SER A 90 -27.76 -35.81 -6.58
N ASN A 91 -26.45 -35.79 -6.33
CA ASN A 91 -25.86 -36.17 -5.05
C ASN A 91 -25.66 -35.00 -4.07
N GLN A 92 -26.06 -33.78 -4.41
CA GLN A 92 -25.90 -32.60 -3.56
C GLN A 92 -27.25 -32.13 -2.99
N SER A 93 -27.24 -31.58 -1.77
CA SER A 93 -28.47 -31.09 -1.09
C SER A 93 -29.06 -29.82 -1.72
N ASN A 94 -28.31 -29.18 -2.61
CA ASN A 94 -28.74 -28.00 -3.38
C ASN A 94 -29.27 -28.35 -4.77
N PHE A 95 -29.36 -29.64 -5.13
CA PHE A 95 -29.99 -30.08 -6.39
C PHE A 95 -31.34 -29.38 -6.59
N THR A 96 -31.62 -28.99 -7.84
CA THR A 96 -32.78 -28.20 -8.32
C THR A 96 -32.88 -26.76 -7.83
N LYS A 97 -32.01 -26.29 -6.92
CA LYS A 97 -32.02 -24.90 -6.47
C LYS A 97 -31.34 -23.98 -7.48
N THR A 98 -31.76 -22.72 -7.51
CA THR A 98 -31.06 -21.66 -8.26
C THR A 98 -29.64 -21.47 -7.73
N LYS A 99 -28.70 -21.15 -8.62
CA LYS A 99 -27.29 -20.94 -8.26
C LYS A 99 -27.04 -19.58 -7.62
N TYR A 100 -27.82 -18.56 -8.00
CA TYR A 100 -27.66 -17.19 -7.54
C TYR A 100 -28.91 -16.70 -6.81
N LYS A 101 -28.73 -15.61 -6.05
CA LYS A 101 -29.76 -15.03 -5.21
C LYS A 101 -30.74 -14.18 -6.03
N SER A 102 -30.24 -13.15 -6.72
CA SER A 102 -31.09 -12.21 -7.48
C SER A 102 -31.22 -12.61 -8.94
N ILE A 103 -30.11 -12.95 -9.59
CA ILE A 103 -30.09 -13.34 -11.01
C ILE A 103 -30.64 -14.76 -11.21
N LYS A 104 -31.84 -14.87 -11.78
CA LYS A 104 -32.55 -16.13 -12.04
C LYS A 104 -32.31 -16.66 -13.45
N ARG A 105 -32.01 -15.78 -14.40
CA ARG A 105 -31.73 -16.12 -15.80
C ARG A 105 -30.53 -15.36 -16.34
N ILE A 106 -29.79 -15.98 -17.26
CA ILE A 106 -28.65 -15.37 -17.94
C ILE A 106 -28.84 -15.55 -19.44
N SER A 107 -28.90 -14.45 -20.17
CA SER A 107 -29.14 -14.43 -21.61
C SER A 107 -27.88 -14.04 -22.38
N PHE A 108 -27.77 -14.52 -23.61
CA PHE A 108 -26.63 -14.31 -24.50
C PHE A 108 -27.17 -13.94 -25.88
N GLU A 109 -26.77 -12.77 -26.39
CA GLU A 109 -27.14 -12.31 -27.72
C GLU A 109 -26.34 -13.04 -28.82
N ASP A 110 -26.86 -12.97 -30.04
CA ASP A 110 -26.23 -13.47 -31.26
C ASP A 110 -25.84 -14.97 -31.25
N GLN A 111 -26.52 -15.77 -30.44
CA GLN A 111 -26.23 -17.20 -30.35
C GLN A 111 -26.80 -17.98 -31.54
N SER A 112 -26.19 -19.14 -31.80
CA SER A 112 -26.76 -20.12 -32.73
C SER A 112 -27.86 -20.93 -32.05
N PRO A 113 -28.84 -21.46 -32.80
CA PRO A 113 -29.84 -22.38 -32.26
C PRO A 113 -29.20 -23.56 -31.54
N MET A 114 -29.92 -24.12 -30.57
CA MET A 114 -29.49 -25.29 -29.83
C MET A 114 -29.40 -26.49 -30.78
N ASP A 115 -28.23 -27.13 -30.78
CA ASP A 115 -27.95 -28.30 -31.58
C ASP A 115 -27.33 -29.41 -30.72
N PHE A 116 -27.54 -30.66 -31.14
CA PHE A 116 -27.05 -31.85 -30.47
C PHE A 116 -26.18 -32.68 -31.42
N GLN A 117 -24.96 -32.98 -30.99
CA GLN A 117 -24.06 -33.86 -31.73
C GLN A 117 -24.04 -35.26 -31.12
N VAL A 118 -24.47 -36.25 -31.91
CA VAL A 118 -24.44 -37.67 -31.53
C VAL A 118 -23.03 -38.07 -31.09
N GLY A 119 -22.91 -38.58 -29.86
CA GLY A 119 -21.65 -39.02 -29.25
C GLY A 119 -20.85 -37.94 -28.51
N PHE A 120 -21.09 -36.65 -28.77
CA PHE A 120 -20.43 -35.53 -28.08
C PHE A 120 -21.34 -34.83 -27.07
N GLY A 121 -22.65 -34.99 -27.21
CA GLY A 121 -23.64 -34.34 -26.36
C GLY A 121 -23.95 -32.91 -26.80
N MET A 122 -24.69 -32.18 -25.95
CA MET A 122 -24.93 -30.75 -26.14
C MET A 122 -23.76 -29.92 -25.60
N PHE A 123 -23.36 -28.92 -26.39
CA PHE A 123 -22.35 -27.94 -26.02
C PHE A 123 -22.72 -26.56 -26.53
N PHE A 124 -22.53 -25.56 -25.68
CA PHE A 124 -22.87 -24.17 -25.98
C PHE A 124 -21.59 -23.35 -26.09
N ASP A 125 -21.48 -22.50 -27.13
CA ASP A 125 -20.32 -21.62 -27.29
C ASP A 125 -20.45 -20.33 -26.47
N LEU A 126 -20.64 -20.47 -25.16
CA LEU A 126 -20.79 -19.34 -24.25
C LEU A 126 -19.45 -18.66 -23.97
N PRO A 127 -19.43 -17.36 -23.60
CA PRO A 127 -18.21 -16.67 -23.22
C PRO A 127 -17.38 -17.43 -22.17
N THR A 128 -16.06 -17.27 -22.21
CA THR A 128 -15.16 -17.97 -21.28
C THR A 128 -15.55 -17.71 -19.83
N GLY A 129 -15.59 -18.76 -19.01
CA GLY A 129 -16.02 -18.67 -17.61
C GLY A 129 -17.47 -19.08 -17.38
N PHE A 130 -18.30 -19.20 -18.41
CA PHE A 130 -19.62 -19.84 -18.30
C PHE A 130 -19.53 -21.36 -18.48
N HIS A 131 -20.40 -22.10 -17.79
CA HIS A 131 -20.55 -23.54 -17.97
C HIS A 131 -21.25 -23.84 -19.29
N ARG A 132 -20.55 -24.56 -20.17
CA ARG A 132 -20.97 -24.82 -21.55
C ARG A 132 -21.72 -26.13 -21.76
N ARG A 133 -21.79 -26.98 -20.72
CA ARG A 133 -22.42 -28.31 -20.75
C ARG A 133 -23.67 -28.31 -19.88
N PRO A 134 -24.86 -28.61 -20.42
CA PRO A 134 -26.10 -28.52 -19.64
C PRO A 134 -26.11 -29.36 -18.38
N PHE A 135 -25.58 -30.59 -18.40
CA PHE A 135 -25.54 -31.47 -17.21
C PHE A 135 -24.68 -30.94 -16.05
N GLU A 136 -23.78 -29.98 -16.29
CA GLU A 136 -23.06 -29.28 -15.21
C GLU A 136 -23.94 -28.24 -14.49
N GLY A 137 -25.10 -27.94 -15.08
CA GLY A 137 -25.95 -26.80 -14.77
C GLY A 137 -25.33 -25.52 -15.32
N PHE A 138 -26.12 -24.69 -15.99
CA PHE A 138 -25.67 -23.38 -16.46
C PHE A 138 -25.22 -22.47 -15.31
N GLY A 139 -24.46 -21.42 -15.64
CA GLY A 139 -23.89 -20.48 -14.68
C GLY A 139 -22.42 -20.18 -15.00
N VAL A 140 -21.69 -19.65 -14.03
CA VAL A 140 -20.27 -19.29 -14.16
C VAL A 140 -19.39 -20.14 -13.26
N ASP A 141 -18.11 -20.21 -13.63
CA ASP A 141 -17.05 -20.81 -12.84
C ASP A 141 -17.08 -20.26 -11.41
N PRO A 142 -16.97 -21.14 -10.38
CA PRO A 142 -17.03 -20.72 -8.99
C PRO A 142 -16.07 -19.58 -8.61
N ARG A 143 -14.94 -19.41 -9.30
CA ARG A 143 -13.97 -18.33 -9.06
C ARG A 143 -14.52 -16.95 -9.37
N ILE A 144 -15.39 -16.86 -10.38
CA ILE A 144 -15.94 -15.59 -10.89
C ILE A 144 -17.42 -15.40 -10.53
N ARG A 145 -18.00 -16.31 -9.72
CA ARG A 145 -19.39 -16.22 -9.24
C ARG A 145 -19.72 -14.89 -8.56
N TYR A 146 -18.72 -14.20 -8.01
CA TYR A 146 -18.88 -12.90 -7.37
C TYR A 146 -19.31 -11.79 -8.33
N ILE A 147 -19.09 -11.97 -9.64
CA ILE A 147 -19.68 -11.09 -10.66
C ILE A 147 -21.21 -11.10 -10.54
N MET A 148 -21.80 -12.29 -10.36
CA MET A 148 -23.25 -12.42 -10.18
C MET A 148 -23.70 -11.82 -8.84
N SER A 149 -22.93 -12.04 -7.77
CA SER A 149 -23.23 -11.49 -6.45
C SER A 149 -23.15 -9.96 -6.40
N ALA A 150 -22.31 -9.32 -7.23
CA ALA A 150 -22.24 -7.87 -7.30
C ALA A 150 -23.58 -7.26 -7.76
N PHE A 151 -24.32 -7.97 -8.61
CA PHE A 151 -25.64 -7.54 -9.06
C PHE A 151 -26.76 -7.83 -8.06
N ASP A 152 -26.50 -8.48 -6.91
CA ASP A 152 -27.48 -8.63 -5.84
C ASP A 152 -27.85 -7.28 -5.19
N GLU A 153 -27.05 -6.23 -5.42
CA GLU A 153 -27.33 -4.87 -4.95
C GLU A 153 -28.29 -4.10 -5.88
N VAL A 154 -28.59 -4.62 -7.07
CA VAL A 154 -29.53 -3.99 -8.02
C VAL A 154 -30.95 -4.43 -7.69
N GLU A 155 -31.70 -3.57 -7.02
CA GLU A 155 -33.09 -3.85 -6.63
C GLU A 155 -33.97 -4.16 -7.86
N GLY A 156 -34.69 -5.28 -7.80
CA GLY A 156 -35.61 -5.71 -8.87
C GLY A 156 -34.95 -6.47 -10.02
N ALA A 157 -33.62 -6.54 -10.09
CA ALA A 157 -32.95 -7.30 -11.15
C ALA A 157 -33.16 -8.82 -10.99
N ALA A 158 -33.59 -9.45 -12.07
CA ALA A 158 -33.83 -10.89 -12.15
C ALA A 158 -33.10 -11.56 -13.32
N GLY A 159 -32.65 -10.79 -14.32
CA GLY A 159 -31.91 -11.30 -15.46
C GLY A 159 -30.62 -10.55 -15.75
N LEU A 160 -29.68 -11.25 -16.39
CA LEU A 160 -28.41 -10.71 -16.86
C LEU A 160 -28.23 -11.08 -18.33
N THR A 161 -28.14 -10.09 -19.21
CA THR A 161 -27.88 -10.29 -20.63
C THR A 161 -26.43 -9.94 -20.96
N ILE A 162 -25.68 -10.91 -21.49
CA ILE A 162 -24.38 -10.67 -22.12
C ILE A 162 -24.63 -10.17 -23.54
N CYS A 163 -24.20 -8.93 -23.81
CA CYS A 163 -24.55 -8.17 -25.02
C CYS A 163 -23.33 -7.55 -25.70
N GLY A 164 -23.56 -7.02 -26.90
CA GLY A 164 -22.58 -6.27 -27.70
C GLY A 164 -22.51 -4.77 -27.41
N ASP A 165 -23.25 -4.26 -26.43
CA ASP A 165 -23.34 -2.83 -26.09
C ASP A 165 -21.97 -2.25 -25.64
N ASP A 166 -21.84 -0.92 -25.60
CA ASP A 166 -20.61 -0.25 -25.14
C ASP A 166 -20.55 -0.08 -23.61
N GLU A 167 -21.70 0.13 -22.97
CA GLU A 167 -21.79 0.42 -21.53
C GLU A 167 -22.79 -0.52 -20.83
N ILE A 168 -22.62 -0.71 -19.53
CA ILE A 168 -23.58 -1.45 -18.71
C ILE A 168 -24.87 -0.62 -18.63
N SER A 169 -26.01 -1.26 -18.89
CA SER A 169 -27.32 -0.64 -18.74
C SER A 169 -28.31 -1.55 -18.00
N ILE A 170 -29.43 -0.97 -17.56
CA ILE A 170 -30.50 -1.68 -16.87
C ILE A 170 -31.81 -1.35 -17.59
N ASP A 171 -32.54 -2.38 -18.00
CA ASP A 171 -33.87 -2.27 -18.60
C ASP A 171 -34.87 -3.12 -17.81
N GLY A 172 -35.66 -2.47 -16.96
CA GLY A 172 -36.57 -3.15 -16.05
C GLY A 172 -35.85 -4.11 -15.10
N GLU A 173 -36.12 -5.41 -15.25
CA GLU A 173 -35.48 -6.48 -14.45
C GLU A 173 -34.18 -7.03 -15.09
N GLU A 174 -33.81 -6.55 -16.29
CA GLU A 174 -32.65 -7.03 -17.05
C GLU A 174 -31.46 -6.11 -16.90
N ILE A 175 -30.33 -6.69 -16.48
CA ILE A 175 -29.03 -6.03 -16.51
C ILE A 175 -28.35 -6.40 -17.81
N ARG A 176 -28.00 -5.41 -18.64
CA ARG A 176 -27.25 -5.62 -19.87
C ARG A 176 -25.77 -5.38 -19.60
N LEU A 177 -24.98 -6.44 -19.67
CA LEU A 177 -23.54 -6.44 -19.42
C LEU A 177 -22.79 -6.70 -20.74
N PRO A 178 -22.08 -5.69 -21.27
CA PRO A 178 -21.23 -5.89 -22.43
C PRO A 178 -20.21 -7.02 -22.27
N GLU A 179 -20.07 -7.87 -23.29
CA GLU A 179 -19.15 -9.02 -23.24
C GLU A 179 -17.70 -8.57 -22.98
N HIS A 180 -17.28 -7.44 -23.57
CA HIS A 180 -15.93 -6.91 -23.38
C HIS A 180 -15.67 -6.45 -21.93
N ILE A 181 -16.66 -5.85 -21.26
CA ILE A 181 -16.58 -5.48 -19.84
C ILE A 181 -16.55 -6.73 -18.97
N TYR A 182 -17.44 -7.70 -19.23
CA TYR A 182 -17.40 -8.99 -18.55
C TYR A 182 -16.03 -9.65 -18.68
N HIS A 183 -15.44 -9.64 -19.89
CA HIS A 183 -14.15 -10.23 -20.16
C HIS A 183 -13.03 -9.59 -19.32
N ASP A 184 -12.99 -8.26 -19.25
CA ASP A 184 -12.01 -7.51 -18.47
C ASP A 184 -12.15 -7.82 -16.97
N VAL A 185 -13.37 -7.71 -16.42
CA VAL A 185 -13.63 -8.00 -15.00
C VAL A 185 -13.26 -9.45 -14.64
N ARG A 186 -13.61 -10.40 -15.51
CA ARG A 186 -13.25 -11.82 -15.35
C ARG A 186 -11.73 -12.02 -15.32
N LEU A 187 -10.97 -11.34 -16.19
CA LEU A 187 -9.51 -11.43 -16.18
C LEU A 187 -8.94 -10.85 -14.88
N ASP A 188 -9.48 -9.75 -14.39
CA ASP A 188 -9.02 -9.09 -13.16
C ASP A 188 -9.23 -9.97 -11.93
N ILE A 189 -10.40 -10.59 -11.80
CA ILE A 189 -10.69 -11.55 -10.73
C ILE A 189 -9.76 -12.75 -10.78
N ASN A 190 -9.53 -13.32 -11.98
CA ASN A 190 -8.62 -14.47 -12.13
C ASN A 190 -7.18 -14.09 -11.75
N ARG A 191 -6.69 -12.93 -12.18
CA ARG A 191 -5.34 -12.43 -11.81
C ARG A 191 -5.19 -12.31 -10.30
N ALA A 192 -6.20 -11.76 -9.62
CA ALA A 192 -6.22 -11.61 -8.17
C ALA A 192 -6.24 -12.96 -7.45
N HIS A 193 -7.07 -13.89 -7.92
CA HIS A 193 -7.13 -15.24 -7.40
C HIS A 193 -5.78 -15.97 -7.54
N ASP A 194 -5.18 -15.94 -8.72
CA ASP A 194 -3.90 -16.59 -8.98
C ASP A 194 -2.78 -15.96 -8.12
N ALA A 195 -2.84 -14.66 -7.86
CA ALA A 195 -1.89 -13.98 -6.99
C ALA A 195 -2.03 -14.44 -5.52
N ALA A 196 -3.26 -14.59 -5.03
CA ALA A 196 -3.52 -15.14 -3.71
C ALA A 196 -3.05 -16.60 -3.58
N VAL A 197 -3.33 -17.43 -4.59
CA VAL A 197 -2.90 -18.83 -4.63
C VAL A 197 -1.37 -18.93 -4.65
N ARG A 198 -0.69 -18.10 -5.45
CA ARG A 198 0.79 -18.03 -5.46
C ARG A 198 1.35 -17.63 -4.11
N PHE A 199 0.78 -16.62 -3.45
CA PHE A 199 1.18 -16.22 -2.10
C PHE A 199 1.04 -17.38 -1.13
N ALA A 200 -0.15 -18.01 -1.09
CA ALA A 200 -0.42 -19.15 -0.21
C ALA A 200 0.50 -20.35 -0.48
N ASN A 201 0.85 -20.61 -1.74
CA ASN A 201 1.80 -21.66 -2.09
C ASN A 201 3.22 -21.32 -1.64
N GLY A 202 3.64 -20.04 -1.69
CA GLY A 202 4.89 -19.57 -1.09
C GLY A 202 4.96 -19.86 0.40
N GLU A 203 3.93 -19.45 1.16
CA GLU A 203 3.85 -19.69 2.61
C GLU A 203 3.87 -21.20 2.95
N LYS A 204 3.14 -22.03 2.19
CA LYS A 204 3.18 -23.49 2.37
C LYS A 204 4.58 -24.04 2.18
N VAL A 205 5.31 -23.57 1.16
CA VAL A 205 6.68 -24.02 0.90
C VAL A 205 7.61 -23.59 2.03
N SER A 206 7.56 -22.32 2.46
CA SER A 206 8.36 -21.81 3.58
C SER A 206 8.09 -22.58 4.87
N TYR A 207 6.81 -22.81 5.21
CA TYR A 207 6.42 -23.62 6.36
C TYR A 207 7.01 -25.04 6.29
N LEU A 208 6.85 -25.72 5.15
CA LEU A 208 7.37 -27.08 4.98
C LEU A 208 8.90 -27.12 5.04
N ARG A 209 9.60 -26.12 4.47
CA ARG A 209 11.05 -26.00 4.55
C ARG A 209 11.50 -25.88 6.00
N ASN A 210 10.93 -24.93 6.74
CA ASN A 210 11.29 -24.66 8.13
C ASN A 210 10.94 -25.83 9.05
N ARG A 211 9.86 -26.58 8.75
CA ARG A 211 9.43 -27.71 9.57
C ARG A 211 10.20 -29.00 9.28
N LEU A 212 10.49 -29.30 8.02
CA LEU A 212 11.01 -30.60 7.60
C LEU A 212 12.53 -30.61 7.42
N LEU A 213 13.12 -29.55 6.86
CA LEU A 213 14.54 -29.55 6.50
C LEU A 213 15.50 -29.61 7.70
N PRO A 214 15.24 -29.01 8.88
CA PRO A 214 16.12 -29.16 10.03
C PRO A 214 16.33 -30.61 10.49
N SER A 215 15.36 -31.50 10.21
CA SER A 215 15.45 -32.91 10.59
C SER A 215 16.16 -33.80 9.56
N VAL A 216 16.40 -33.27 8.35
CA VAL A 216 16.92 -34.07 7.22
C VAL A 216 18.25 -33.51 6.70
N VAL A 217 18.51 -32.21 6.89
CA VAL A 217 19.69 -31.51 6.40
C VAL A 217 20.50 -30.99 7.60
N PRO A 218 21.64 -31.64 7.93
CA PRO A 218 22.51 -31.17 9.01
C PRO A 218 22.99 -29.74 8.77
N GLY A 219 22.84 -28.87 9.77
CA GLY A 219 23.26 -27.46 9.71
C GLY A 219 22.33 -26.54 8.91
N PHE A 220 21.10 -26.98 8.59
CA PHE A 220 20.11 -26.11 7.95
C PHE A 220 19.55 -25.10 8.96
N GLU A 221 19.80 -23.81 8.73
CA GLU A 221 19.19 -22.72 9.47
C GLU A 221 17.99 -22.14 8.68
N PRO A 222 16.79 -22.04 9.29
CA PRO A 222 15.65 -21.39 8.67
C PRO A 222 15.91 -19.88 8.45
N ASP A 223 15.85 -19.41 7.20
CA ASP A 223 16.03 -18.00 6.83
C ASP A 223 14.75 -17.38 6.19
N ASP A 224 13.70 -18.20 6.04
CA ASP A 224 12.43 -17.76 5.45
C ASP A 224 11.54 -17.15 6.54
N PHE A 225 11.54 -15.80 6.64
CA PHE A 225 10.59 -15.04 7.46
C PHE A 225 9.14 -15.32 7.03
N GLU A 226 8.23 -15.51 7.99
CA GLU A 226 6.79 -15.53 7.71
C GLU A 226 6.36 -14.20 7.08
N ARG A 227 5.70 -14.23 5.91
CA ARG A 227 5.24 -13.00 5.27
C ARG A 227 3.96 -12.53 5.97
N PRO A 228 3.90 -11.26 6.45
CA PRO A 228 2.70 -10.76 7.13
C PRO A 228 1.42 -10.87 6.28
N ALA A 229 0.26 -11.00 6.92
CA ALA A 229 -1.05 -10.98 6.25
C ALA A 229 -1.31 -9.70 5.42
N VAL A 230 -0.61 -8.60 5.73
CA VAL A 230 -0.65 -7.34 4.96
C VAL A 230 -0.09 -7.53 3.54
N ASP A 231 0.90 -8.42 3.37
CA ASP A 231 1.51 -8.70 2.06
C ASP A 231 0.54 -9.41 1.12
N LEU A 232 -0.35 -10.26 1.65
CA LEU A 232 -1.42 -10.86 0.87
C LEU A 232 -2.42 -9.80 0.39
N GLN A 233 -2.84 -8.90 1.28
CA GLN A 233 -3.79 -7.83 0.94
C GLN A 233 -3.24 -6.92 -0.15
N ASP A 234 -1.98 -6.50 -0.05
CA ASP A 234 -1.31 -5.66 -1.04
C ASP A 234 -1.09 -6.42 -2.36
N THR A 235 -0.77 -7.72 -2.30
CA THR A 235 -0.60 -8.57 -3.48
C THR A 235 -1.89 -8.71 -4.28
N VAL A 236 -3.01 -8.98 -3.58
CA VAL A 236 -4.33 -9.14 -4.21
C VAL A 236 -4.82 -7.81 -4.78
N ARG A 237 -4.71 -6.71 -4.01
CA ARG A 237 -5.11 -5.37 -4.48
C ARG A 237 -4.30 -4.92 -5.69
N SER A 238 -2.99 -5.16 -5.70
CA SER A 238 -2.15 -4.81 -6.84
C SER A 238 -2.48 -5.64 -8.08
N ALA A 239 -2.89 -6.90 -7.92
CA ALA A 239 -3.30 -7.75 -9.03
C ALA A 239 -4.63 -7.33 -9.68
N LEU A 240 -5.51 -6.70 -8.91
CA LEU A 240 -6.79 -6.14 -9.40
C LEU A 240 -6.62 -4.86 -10.23
N VAL A 241 -5.50 -4.13 -10.11
CA VAL A 241 -5.25 -2.92 -10.91
C VAL A 241 -4.72 -3.31 -12.31
N LYS A 242 -5.17 -2.61 -13.36
CA LYS A 242 -4.76 -2.84 -14.77
C LYS A 242 -3.23 -2.77 -14.94
N LYS A 243 -2.72 -3.64 -15.83
CA LYS A 243 -1.29 -3.86 -16.14
C LYS A 243 -0.66 -2.58 -16.72
N GLY A 244 0.34 -2.02 -16.04
CA GLY A 244 1.04 -0.81 -16.51
C GLY A 244 1.96 -0.13 -15.49
N THR A 245 1.77 -0.41 -14.20
CA THR A 245 2.69 0.09 -13.16
C THR A 245 3.46 -1.09 -12.56
N PRO A 246 4.70 -1.36 -13.01
CA PRO A 246 5.58 -2.22 -12.23
C PRO A 246 5.77 -1.53 -10.88
N ARG A 247 5.27 -2.10 -9.79
CA ARG A 247 5.59 -1.56 -8.47
C ARG A 247 7.03 -1.94 -8.15
N SER A 248 7.87 -0.90 -8.17
CA SER A 248 9.28 -0.89 -7.83
C SER A 248 9.58 -1.66 -6.54
N ARG A 249 10.78 -2.24 -6.47
CA ARG A 249 11.45 -2.82 -5.30
C ARG A 249 11.23 -2.03 -4.00
N ASN A 250 11.00 -0.72 -4.11
CA ASN A 250 10.68 0.19 -3.00
C ASN A 250 9.37 -0.14 -2.25
N THR A 251 8.41 -0.84 -2.86
CA THR A 251 7.12 -1.14 -2.21
C THR A 251 7.20 -2.28 -1.20
N ASN A 252 8.00 -3.32 -1.50
CA ASN A 252 8.30 -4.39 -0.55
C ASN A 252 9.13 -3.85 0.62
N THR A 253 10.11 -2.96 0.36
CA THR A 253 10.87 -2.30 1.43
C THR A 253 9.98 -1.42 2.31
N ALA A 254 9.08 -0.64 1.71
CA ALA A 254 8.13 0.17 2.47
C ALA A 254 7.15 -0.67 3.30
N ALA A 255 6.71 -1.82 2.79
CA ALA A 255 5.86 -2.75 3.53
C ALA A 255 6.60 -3.41 4.71
N ALA A 256 7.85 -3.83 4.50
CA ALA A 256 8.71 -4.36 5.55
C ALA A 256 8.95 -3.32 6.66
N VAL A 257 9.31 -2.09 6.29
CA VAL A 257 9.49 -0.98 7.25
C VAL A 257 8.20 -0.69 8.03
N ARG A 258 7.04 -0.66 7.35
CA ARG A 258 5.74 -0.47 8.04
C ARG A 258 5.42 -1.60 9.03
N THR A 259 5.81 -2.83 8.70
CA THR A 259 5.62 -3.98 9.59
C THR A 259 6.49 -3.85 10.84
N VAL A 260 7.78 -3.51 10.67
CA VAL A 260 8.69 -3.22 11.79
C VAL A 260 8.12 -2.12 12.67
N ILE A 261 7.72 -0.97 12.10
CA ILE A 261 7.12 0.15 12.84
C ILE A 261 5.93 -0.29 13.69
N ARG A 262 5.05 -1.14 13.15
CA ARG A 262 3.86 -1.64 13.88
C ARG A 262 4.23 -2.60 15.01
N GLN A 263 5.35 -3.30 14.88
CA GLN A 263 5.80 -4.28 15.87
C GLN A 263 6.75 -3.71 16.92
N VAL A 264 7.22 -2.46 16.79
CA VAL A 264 8.17 -1.82 17.73
C VAL A 264 7.74 -1.99 19.18
N ASP A 265 6.46 -1.76 19.52
CA ASP A 265 5.96 -1.88 20.90
C ASP A 265 5.99 -3.31 21.45
N ASN A 266 5.90 -4.31 20.57
CA ASN A 266 6.00 -5.72 20.95
C ASN A 266 7.46 -6.15 21.05
N ILE A 267 8.31 -5.75 20.09
CA ILE A 267 9.76 -6.00 20.13
C ILE A 267 10.35 -5.36 21.39
N ALA A 268 9.95 -4.15 21.75
CA ALA A 268 10.39 -3.46 22.97
C ALA A 268 10.08 -4.24 24.26
N LYS A 269 9.01 -5.05 24.27
CA LYS A 269 8.60 -5.86 25.43
C LYS A 269 9.31 -7.21 25.47
N ASP A 270 9.46 -7.85 24.32
CA ASP A 270 9.94 -9.23 24.22
C ASP A 270 11.48 -9.29 24.14
N ASP A 271 12.11 -8.38 23.39
CA ASP A 271 13.56 -8.28 23.23
C ASP A 271 14.00 -6.82 23.01
N PRO A 272 14.14 -6.03 24.10
CA PRO A 272 14.56 -4.65 24.00
C PRO A 272 15.98 -4.49 23.45
N VAL A 273 16.85 -5.49 23.61
CA VAL A 273 18.26 -5.43 23.14
C VAL A 273 18.29 -5.41 21.62
N GLN A 274 17.53 -6.29 20.96
CA GLN A 274 17.43 -6.28 19.49
C GLN A 274 16.83 -4.98 18.94
N LEU A 275 15.88 -4.37 19.67
CA LEU A 275 15.33 -3.08 19.27
C LEU A 275 16.39 -1.98 19.32
N PHE A 276 17.23 -1.96 20.37
CA PHE A 276 18.32 -1.00 20.47
C PHE A 276 19.36 -1.18 19.36
N GLU A 277 19.76 -2.43 19.06
CA GLU A 277 20.68 -2.72 17.95
C GLU A 277 20.10 -2.29 16.59
N LEU A 278 18.79 -2.48 16.38
CA LEU A 278 18.11 -2.03 15.18
C LEU A 278 18.08 -0.51 15.10
N SER A 279 17.74 0.18 16.20
CA SER A 279 17.74 1.65 16.28
C SER A 279 19.13 2.21 15.96
N GLU A 280 20.18 1.66 16.57
CA GLU A 280 21.58 2.07 16.36
C GLU A 280 21.97 1.94 14.87
N LYS A 281 21.67 0.79 14.24
CA LYS A 281 21.93 0.58 12.80
C LYS A 281 21.16 1.56 11.93
N ILE A 282 19.89 1.83 12.24
CA ILE A 282 19.06 2.79 11.49
C ILE A 282 19.63 4.20 11.62
N GLU A 283 20.03 4.61 12.83
CA GLU A 283 20.62 5.93 13.09
C GLU A 283 21.93 6.11 12.34
N LEU A 284 22.82 5.12 12.37
CA LEU A 284 24.08 5.12 11.63
C LEU A 284 23.86 5.27 10.13
N VAL A 285 22.99 4.44 9.54
CA VAL A 285 22.68 4.49 8.10
C VAL A 285 22.03 5.82 7.72
N SER A 286 21.11 6.32 8.54
CA SER A 286 20.43 7.61 8.30
C SER A 286 21.43 8.78 8.34
N LEU A 287 22.37 8.75 9.29
CA LEU A 287 23.42 9.75 9.40
C LEU A 287 24.38 9.71 8.20
N GLN A 288 24.75 8.51 7.72
CA GLN A 288 25.55 8.36 6.52
C GLN A 288 24.87 8.95 5.29
N ILE A 289 23.58 8.63 5.07
CA ILE A 289 22.79 9.19 3.96
C ILE A 289 22.75 10.72 4.03
N LEU A 290 22.52 11.28 5.23
CA LEU A 290 22.52 12.72 5.47
C LEU A 290 23.87 13.37 5.15
N ILE A 291 24.99 12.74 5.55
CA ILE A 291 26.34 13.21 5.26
C ILE A 291 26.60 13.23 3.75
N GLU A 292 26.23 12.18 3.03
CA GLU A 292 26.41 12.07 1.58
C GLU A 292 25.61 13.12 0.84
N ASP A 293 24.34 13.26 1.20
CA ASP A 293 23.43 14.22 0.61
C ASP A 293 23.87 15.67 0.89
N MET A 294 24.17 16.03 2.15
CA MET A 294 24.68 17.35 2.48
C MET A 294 26.02 17.64 1.79
N SER A 295 26.93 16.67 1.72
CA SER A 295 28.21 16.81 1.00
C SER A 295 28.00 17.16 -0.47
N LYS A 296 27.05 16.49 -1.13
CA LYS A 296 26.69 16.75 -2.52
C LYS A 296 26.08 18.14 -2.69
N GLU A 297 25.17 18.53 -1.81
CA GLU A 297 24.47 19.81 -1.91
C GLU A 297 25.37 21.02 -1.64
N LEU A 298 26.41 20.85 -0.82
CA LEU A 298 27.48 21.84 -0.67
C LEU A 298 28.29 22.06 -1.96
N LEU A 299 28.27 21.15 -2.94
CA LEU A 299 28.96 21.37 -4.22
C LEU A 299 28.11 22.19 -5.21
N ASN A 300 26.82 22.35 -4.95
CA ASN A 300 25.85 22.85 -5.93
C ASN A 300 25.48 24.35 -5.79
N GLY A 301 26.21 25.12 -4.96
CA GLY A 301 26.01 26.58 -4.84
C GLY A 301 24.56 26.98 -4.55
N ARG A 302 23.89 26.27 -3.65
CA ARG A 302 22.46 26.39 -3.39
C ARG A 302 22.09 27.74 -2.77
N LYS A 303 20.89 28.24 -3.13
CA LYS A 303 20.32 29.48 -2.59
C LYS A 303 19.86 29.30 -1.14
N GLU A 304 19.62 30.42 -0.46
CA GLU A 304 19.22 30.43 0.97
C GLU A 304 17.95 29.62 1.24
N GLY A 305 16.91 29.82 0.43
CA GLY A 305 15.64 29.10 0.57
C GLY A 305 15.77 27.58 0.45
N PHE A 306 16.73 27.09 -0.33
CA PHE A 306 17.02 25.65 -0.38
C PHE A 306 17.56 25.16 0.96
N TRP A 307 18.52 25.87 1.56
CA TRP A 307 19.09 25.48 2.85
C TRP A 307 18.06 25.60 3.98
N GLN A 308 17.18 26.59 3.92
CA GLN A 308 16.03 26.67 4.80
C GLN A 308 15.17 25.40 4.64
N GLU A 309 14.71 25.04 3.45
CA GLU A 309 13.91 23.80 3.28
C GLU A 309 14.68 22.52 3.68
N TYR A 310 15.98 22.49 3.41
CA TYR A 310 16.87 21.38 3.73
C TYR A 310 16.91 21.06 5.22
N PHE A 311 17.10 22.07 6.08
CA PHE A 311 17.19 21.85 7.53
C PHE A 311 15.82 21.63 8.18
N VAL A 312 14.71 22.03 7.54
CA VAL A 312 13.35 21.62 7.92
C VAL A 312 13.18 20.11 7.75
N GLN A 313 13.64 19.56 6.63
CA GLN A 313 13.54 18.14 6.34
C GLN A 313 14.55 17.31 7.15
N ASN A 314 15.63 17.92 7.63
CA ASN A 314 16.71 17.26 8.36
C ASN A 314 16.98 17.92 9.74
N PRO A 315 16.01 17.89 10.68
CA PRO A 315 16.11 18.60 11.96
C PRO A 315 17.22 18.09 12.87
N PHE A 316 17.71 16.86 12.64
CA PHE A 316 18.85 16.29 13.37
C PHE A 316 20.10 17.17 13.30
N VAL A 317 20.33 17.81 12.15
CA VAL A 317 21.49 18.69 11.96
C VAL A 317 21.45 19.87 12.93
N LEU A 318 20.27 20.44 13.15
CA LEU A 318 20.07 21.54 14.09
C LEU A 318 20.18 21.05 15.55
N LYS A 319 19.60 19.88 15.88
CA LYS A 319 19.68 19.30 17.24
C LYS A 319 21.12 19.18 17.75
N MET A 320 22.05 18.76 16.87
CA MET A 320 23.47 18.63 17.19
C MET A 320 24.11 19.98 17.62
N LEU A 321 23.62 21.12 17.12
CA LEU A 321 24.20 22.43 17.43
C LEU A 321 23.81 22.97 18.80
N PHE A 322 22.65 22.58 19.33
CA PHE A 322 22.18 23.06 20.63
C PHE A 322 22.63 22.20 21.81
N GLY A 323 23.09 20.96 21.57
CA GLY A 323 23.51 20.05 22.64
C GLY A 323 22.40 19.72 23.65
N LEU A 324 21.14 19.98 23.28
CA LEU A 324 19.94 19.81 24.08
C LEU A 324 18.86 19.11 23.25
N PRO A 325 17.87 18.44 23.85
CA PRO A 325 16.66 18.05 23.13
C PRO A 325 16.02 19.30 22.52
N VAL A 326 15.86 19.32 21.20
CA VAL A 326 15.27 20.46 20.48
C VAL A 326 14.01 20.04 19.73
N ILE A 327 12.95 20.83 19.87
CA ILE A 327 11.76 20.80 19.01
C ILE A 327 11.89 21.92 17.99
N VAL A 328 11.79 21.58 16.69
CA VAL A 328 11.96 22.52 15.59
C VAL A 328 10.60 23.08 15.16
N TYR A 329 10.41 24.39 15.26
CA TYR A 329 9.26 25.10 14.71
C TYR A 329 9.68 25.84 13.44
N THR A 330 8.92 25.64 12.36
CA THR A 330 9.16 26.25 11.04
C THR A 330 8.07 27.26 10.74
N ASP A 331 8.37 28.25 9.91
CA ASP A 331 7.47 29.37 9.52
C ASP A 331 6.15 28.92 8.82
N GLN A 332 5.95 27.62 8.59
CA GLN A 332 4.72 27.04 8.00
C GLN A 332 3.87 26.26 9.02
N ALA A 333 4.38 26.01 10.22
CA ALA A 333 3.67 25.27 11.26
C ALA A 333 3.63 26.12 12.53
N SER A 334 2.50 26.80 12.69
CA SER A 334 2.02 27.36 13.94
C SER A 334 2.45 26.51 15.14
N VAL A 335 3.22 27.11 16.06
CA VAL A 335 3.65 26.52 17.34
C VAL A 335 2.41 26.01 18.07
N GLY A 336 2.06 24.73 17.96
CA GLY A 336 0.90 24.16 18.67
C GLY A 336 -0.38 25.02 18.64
N GLY A 337 -0.70 25.66 17.51
CA GLY A 337 -1.84 26.58 17.39
C GLY A 337 -1.49 28.08 17.35
N MET A 338 -0.23 28.47 17.57
CA MET A 338 0.28 29.84 17.42
C MET A 338 0.20 30.26 15.94
N GLY A 339 -0.90 30.90 15.58
CA GLY A 339 -0.99 31.65 14.34
C GLY A 339 -0.07 32.86 14.43
N LEU A 340 1.20 32.70 14.06
CA LEU A 340 2.13 33.81 13.76
C LEU A 340 1.71 34.61 12.49
N LYS A 341 0.44 34.54 12.09
CA LYS A 341 -0.17 35.45 11.13
C LYS A 341 -0.77 36.65 11.86
N ARG A 342 0.10 37.57 12.27
CA ARG A 342 -0.20 39.00 12.12
C ARG A 342 0.77 39.56 11.10
N SER A 343 0.24 39.83 9.90
CA SER A 343 0.76 40.75 8.87
C SER A 343 2.20 41.26 9.10
N GLY A 344 3.20 40.54 8.55
CA GLY A 344 4.47 41.14 8.15
C GLY A 344 5.69 40.99 9.06
N GLU A 345 5.61 40.30 10.21
CA GLU A 345 6.78 40.14 11.09
C GLU A 345 7.44 38.75 10.96
N LYS A 346 8.49 38.66 10.12
CA LYS A 346 9.38 37.49 10.07
C LYS A 346 10.36 37.57 11.25
N TYR A 347 10.20 36.69 12.25
CA TYR A 347 11.04 36.70 13.46
C TYR A 347 12.39 36.03 13.28
N ALA A 348 12.49 34.95 12.49
CA ALA A 348 13.72 34.21 12.18
C ALA A 348 13.44 33.15 11.12
N ASP A 349 14.48 32.46 10.64
CA ASP A 349 14.29 31.27 9.82
C ASP A 349 13.80 30.07 10.65
N TYR A 350 14.22 29.99 11.92
CA TYR A 350 13.76 28.97 12.87
C TYR A 350 13.55 29.50 14.28
N LEU A 351 12.52 28.97 14.93
CA LEU A 351 12.37 29.00 16.39
C LEU A 351 12.47 27.57 16.92
N LEU A 352 13.26 27.39 17.96
CA LEU A 352 13.61 26.08 18.48
C LEU A 352 13.35 26.03 19.97
N GLU A 353 12.54 25.11 20.47
CA GLU A 353 12.46 24.90 21.91
C GLU A 353 13.61 24.01 22.36
N ALA A 354 14.56 24.60 23.06
CA ALA A 354 15.78 23.97 23.53
C ALA A 354 15.67 23.62 25.03
N GLY A 355 15.74 22.32 25.30
CA GLY A 355 15.78 21.77 26.65
C GLY A 355 14.42 21.62 27.33
N LEU A 356 14.42 20.96 28.49
CA LEU A 356 13.23 20.56 29.23
C LEU A 356 12.41 21.73 29.82
N LEU A 357 12.99 22.93 29.89
CA LEU A 357 12.38 24.12 30.47
C LEU A 357 11.75 25.05 29.42
N GLY A 358 11.68 24.61 28.15
CA GLY A 358 10.96 25.30 27.09
C GLY A 358 11.62 26.56 26.54
N ASN A 359 12.93 26.76 26.73
CA ASN A 359 13.62 27.96 26.26
C ASN A 359 13.70 28.01 24.73
N LEU A 360 13.26 29.10 24.11
CA LEU A 360 13.35 29.30 22.67
C LEU A 360 14.75 29.73 22.23
N GLY A 361 15.27 29.10 21.18
CA GLY A 361 16.45 29.48 20.41
C GLY A 361 16.09 29.97 19.02
N ILE A 362 17.02 30.71 18.41
CA ILE A 362 16.87 31.33 17.09
C ILE A 362 17.97 30.83 16.17
N VAL A 363 17.61 30.42 14.95
CA VAL A 363 18.57 30.14 13.89
C VAL A 363 18.30 31.03 12.69
N GLU A 364 19.37 31.65 12.18
CA GLU A 364 19.38 32.39 10.92
C GLU A 364 20.32 31.68 9.96
N ILE A 365 19.88 31.50 8.71
CA ILE A 365 20.61 30.74 7.70
C ILE A 365 20.89 31.65 6.51
N LYS A 366 22.17 31.77 6.16
CA LYS A 366 22.63 32.40 4.92
C LYS A 366 23.09 31.32 3.93
N THR A 367 23.54 31.74 2.74
CA THR A 367 24.01 30.79 1.72
C THR A 367 25.44 30.31 2.00
N THR A 368 25.81 29.18 1.40
CA THR A 368 27.20 28.67 1.42
C THR A 368 28.18 29.63 0.75
N GLU A 369 27.70 30.46 -0.18
CA GLU A 369 28.53 31.39 -0.95
C GLU A 369 28.63 32.78 -0.31
N THR A 370 27.99 32.98 0.86
CA THR A 370 28.02 34.26 1.56
C THR A 370 29.45 34.54 2.03
N PRO A 371 30.06 35.68 1.62
CA PRO A 371 31.41 36.04 2.06
C PRO A 371 31.44 36.22 3.57
N LEU A 372 32.45 35.67 4.25
CA LEU A 372 32.62 35.86 5.70
C LEU A 372 33.43 37.11 6.05
N LEU A 373 34.35 37.51 5.17
CA LEU A 373 35.31 38.58 5.41
C LEU A 373 35.33 39.58 4.25
N THR A 374 35.90 40.75 4.48
CA THR A 374 36.15 41.75 3.43
C THR A 374 37.10 41.20 2.36
N LYS A 375 36.89 41.63 1.11
CA LYS A 375 37.74 41.22 -0.01
C LYS A 375 39.20 41.66 0.18
N ASP A 376 39.38 42.89 0.64
CA ASP A 376 40.69 43.47 0.93
C ASP A 376 40.96 43.50 2.45
N PRO A 377 42.23 43.38 2.88
CA PRO A 377 42.59 43.50 4.29
C PRO A 377 42.17 44.87 4.84
N TYR A 378 41.50 44.88 6.00
CA TYR A 378 41.24 46.10 6.74
C TYR A 378 42.54 46.77 7.21
N ARG A 379 43.50 45.96 7.68
CA ARG A 379 44.88 46.37 7.94
C ARG A 379 45.84 45.40 7.26
N PRO A 380 46.50 45.83 6.17
CA PRO A 380 47.39 44.95 5.41
C PRO A 380 48.59 44.44 6.23
N PRO A 381 49.10 43.22 5.93
CA PRO A 381 48.53 42.23 5.02
C PRO A 381 47.60 41.20 5.69
N THR A 382 47.54 41.17 7.03
CA THR A 382 47.07 39.99 7.78
C THR A 382 45.69 40.13 8.44
N LEU A 383 45.13 41.34 8.53
CA LEU A 383 43.86 41.57 9.26
C LEU A 383 42.74 41.92 8.29
N TYR A 384 41.73 41.05 8.23
CA TYR A 384 40.53 41.23 7.42
C TYR A 384 39.35 41.57 8.32
N GLY A 385 38.47 42.45 7.85
CA GLY A 385 37.23 42.78 8.56
C GLY A 385 36.15 41.72 8.31
N PRO A 386 35.12 41.61 9.17
CA PRO A 386 33.92 40.85 8.85
C PRO A 386 33.23 41.45 7.62
N SER A 387 32.62 40.61 6.79
CA SER A 387 31.78 41.09 5.69
C SER A 387 30.54 41.82 6.22
N THR A 388 29.88 42.56 5.34
CA THR A 388 28.57 43.18 5.63
C THR A 388 27.51 42.12 5.94
N ASP A 389 27.57 40.97 5.27
CA ASP A 389 26.60 39.88 5.49
C ASP A 389 26.82 39.16 6.82
N LEU A 390 28.08 38.93 7.21
CA LEU A 390 28.41 38.30 8.49
C LEU A 390 28.02 39.21 9.66
N SER A 391 28.47 40.47 9.62
CA SER A 391 28.12 41.45 10.66
C SER A 391 26.62 41.79 10.66
N GLY A 392 26.00 41.87 9.49
CA GLY A 392 24.56 42.05 9.33
C GLY A 392 23.75 40.90 9.89
N GLY A 393 24.15 39.65 9.62
CA GLY A 393 23.50 38.44 10.15
C GLY A 393 23.57 38.35 11.68
N VAL A 394 24.70 38.72 12.28
CA VAL A 394 24.82 38.82 13.75
C VAL A 394 23.87 39.87 14.31
N ASN A 395 23.85 41.08 13.73
CA ASN A 395 22.96 42.15 14.19
C ASN A 395 21.48 41.77 14.02
N GLN A 396 21.15 41.08 12.93
CA GLN A 396 19.81 40.57 12.67
C GLN A 396 19.37 39.60 13.78
N LEU A 397 20.18 38.59 14.12
CA LEU A 397 19.89 37.65 15.21
C LEU A 397 19.71 38.35 16.56
N LEU A 398 20.54 39.35 16.86
CA LEU A 398 20.43 40.10 18.12
C LEU A 398 19.16 40.95 18.19
N ASP A 399 18.74 41.59 17.09
CA ASP A 399 17.46 42.30 17.02
C ASP A 399 16.28 41.32 17.19
N GLN A 400 16.33 40.18 16.51
CA GLN A 400 15.32 39.12 16.62
C GLN A 400 15.22 38.57 18.06
N LYS A 401 16.36 38.32 18.71
CA LYS A 401 16.44 37.93 20.13
C LYS A 401 15.76 38.97 21.04
N LEU A 402 16.07 40.25 20.83
CA LEU A 402 15.48 41.33 21.62
C LEU A 402 13.96 41.40 21.45
N ARG A 403 13.47 41.28 20.21
CA ARG A 403 12.03 41.26 19.91
C ARG A 403 11.34 40.06 20.55
N LEU A 404 11.95 38.88 20.47
CA LEU A 404 11.41 37.67 21.09
C LEU A 404 11.28 37.84 22.61
N ILE A 405 12.34 38.30 23.29
CA ILE A 405 12.32 38.52 24.74
C ILE A 405 11.22 39.53 25.14
N LYS A 406 11.05 40.61 24.37
CA LYS A 406 10.02 41.62 24.63
C LYS A 406 8.60 41.09 24.40
N GLY A 407 8.40 40.27 23.37
CA GLY A 407 7.09 39.80 22.95
C GLY A 407 6.60 38.52 23.63
N ILE A 408 7.48 37.77 24.30
CA ILE A 408 7.14 36.41 24.78
C ILE A 408 6.01 36.38 25.81
N ALA A 409 5.93 37.38 26.70
CA ALA A 409 4.91 37.41 27.74
C ALA A 409 3.50 37.53 27.15
N ALA A 410 3.30 38.44 26.20
CA ALA A 410 2.03 38.59 25.49
C ALA A 410 1.67 37.32 24.70
N LYS A 411 2.65 36.69 24.05
CA LYS A 411 2.45 35.44 23.29
C LYS A 411 2.00 34.27 24.16
N LYS A 412 2.54 34.13 25.37
CA LYS A 412 2.11 33.07 26.31
C LYS A 412 0.65 33.19 26.72
N GLU A 413 0.18 34.43 26.89
CA GLU A 413 -1.20 34.74 27.27
C GLU A 413 -2.16 34.56 26.09
N GLU A 414 -1.77 34.95 24.87
CA GLU A 414 -2.61 34.84 23.67
C GLU A 414 -2.80 33.38 23.20
N ASP A 415 -1.77 32.53 23.30
CA ASP A 415 -1.78 31.18 22.70
C ASP A 415 -1.93 30.02 23.71
N ASP A 416 -2.18 30.30 25.00
CA ASP A 416 -2.33 29.30 26.09
C ASP A 416 -1.17 28.28 26.18
N GLN A 417 0.07 28.78 26.03
CA GLN A 417 1.30 27.97 25.96
C GLN A 417 2.24 28.30 27.13
N PRO A 418 1.96 27.84 28.36
CA PRO A 418 2.71 28.24 29.56
C PRO A 418 4.14 27.66 29.63
N HIS A 419 4.44 26.62 28.87
CA HIS A 419 5.72 25.90 28.93
C HIS A 419 6.86 26.60 28.19
N ILE A 420 6.55 27.42 27.18
CA ILE A 420 7.56 28.12 26.37
C ILE A 420 8.19 29.26 27.17
N GLN A 421 9.51 29.44 27.09
CA GLN A 421 10.28 30.45 27.80
C GLN A 421 11.23 31.18 26.85
N ALA A 422 11.63 32.40 27.20
CA ALA A 422 12.72 33.13 26.53
C ALA A 422 13.72 33.67 27.56
N TRP A 423 13.96 32.91 28.63
CA TRP A 423 14.91 33.30 29.69
C TRP A 423 16.35 33.29 29.19
N SER A 424 16.67 32.33 28.33
CA SER A 424 17.94 32.26 27.61
C SER A 424 17.65 31.89 26.16
N VAL A 425 17.99 32.79 25.24
CA VAL A 425 17.72 32.63 23.81
C VAL A 425 19.04 32.36 23.08
N PRO A 426 19.43 31.09 22.88
CA PRO A 426 20.61 30.77 22.08
C PRO A 426 20.37 31.19 20.63
N CYS A 427 21.34 31.92 20.05
CA CYS A 427 21.27 32.36 18.66
C CYS A 427 22.36 31.67 17.84
N ILE A 428 21.99 31.12 16.69
CA ILE A 428 22.92 30.44 15.78
C ILE A 428 22.83 31.08 14.40
N LEU A 429 23.99 31.45 13.85
CA LEU A 429 24.15 31.89 12.49
C LEU A 429 24.85 30.80 11.68
N ILE A 430 24.15 30.21 10.71
CA ILE A 430 24.74 29.27 9.75
C ILE A 430 25.08 30.06 8.47
N ILE A 431 26.36 30.23 8.17
CA ILE A 431 26.80 31.16 7.12
C ILE A 431 28.09 30.71 6.43
N GLY A 432 28.11 30.77 5.09
CA GLY A 432 29.32 30.65 4.29
C GLY A 432 30.10 29.33 4.46
N ARG A 433 31.35 29.36 4.01
CA ARG A 433 32.33 28.28 4.18
C ARG A 433 33.57 28.80 4.89
N LEU A 434 34.27 27.92 5.60
CA LEU A 434 35.54 28.29 6.24
C LEU A 434 36.49 28.91 5.21
N PRO A 435 37.17 30.01 5.55
CA PRO A 435 38.19 30.56 4.67
C PRO A 435 39.34 29.57 4.46
N GLU A 436 40.03 29.67 3.32
CA GLU A 436 41.09 28.71 2.97
C GLU A 436 42.46 29.12 3.54
N THR A 437 42.78 30.42 3.50
CA THR A 437 44.10 30.93 3.87
C THR A 437 44.24 31.16 5.38
N HIS A 438 45.47 31.09 5.89
CA HIS A 438 45.77 31.25 7.31
C HIS A 438 45.26 32.57 7.90
N ASP A 439 45.50 33.69 7.22
CA ASP A 439 45.15 35.03 7.76
C ASP A 439 43.64 35.30 7.73
N LEU A 440 42.92 34.76 6.73
CA LEU A 440 41.47 34.80 6.71
C LEU A 440 40.89 33.93 7.82
N LYS A 441 41.37 32.68 7.99
CA LYS A 441 40.95 31.81 9.11
C LYS A 441 41.15 32.50 10.46
N ARG A 442 42.34 33.07 10.68
CA ARG A 442 42.65 33.81 11.91
C ARG A 442 41.69 34.98 12.13
N SER A 443 41.46 35.79 11.11
CA SER A 443 40.56 36.96 11.21
C SER A 443 39.11 36.54 11.50
N PHE A 444 38.64 35.46 10.85
CA PHE A 444 37.32 34.88 11.10
C PHE A 444 37.18 34.35 12.53
N GLU A 445 38.15 33.58 13.03
CA GLU A 445 38.12 33.06 14.40
C GLU A 445 38.15 34.17 15.46
N ILE A 446 38.94 35.22 15.25
CA ILE A 446 38.97 36.38 16.16
C ILE A 446 37.58 37.02 16.23
N TYR A 447 36.96 37.27 15.07
CA TYR A 447 35.63 37.89 15.03
C TYR A 447 34.57 36.98 15.65
N ARG A 448 34.51 35.72 15.22
CA ARG A 448 33.56 34.73 15.73
C ARG A 448 33.69 34.53 17.24
N GLY A 449 34.91 34.29 17.73
CA GLY A 449 35.17 34.06 19.15
C GLY A 449 34.85 35.25 20.04
N SER A 450 34.70 36.46 19.47
CA SER A 450 34.26 37.65 20.20
C SER A 450 32.73 37.77 20.35
N GLN A 451 31.94 37.01 19.58
CA GLN A 451 30.49 37.02 19.66
C GLN A 451 30.01 36.14 20.83
N ARG A 452 29.53 36.78 21.91
CA ARG A 452 29.10 36.07 23.12
C ARG A 452 27.72 35.42 22.98
N ASP A 453 26.81 36.10 22.31
CA ASP A 453 25.39 35.72 22.25
C ASP A 453 25.03 34.93 20.98
N VAL A 454 25.92 34.89 19.99
CA VAL A 454 25.67 34.30 18.67
C VAL A 454 26.74 33.27 18.35
N LEU A 455 26.33 32.01 18.20
CA LEU A 455 27.19 30.95 17.66
C LEU A 455 27.22 31.06 16.14
N ILE A 456 28.39 31.37 15.59
CA ILE A 456 28.59 31.40 14.13
C ILE A 456 29.19 30.06 13.70
N ILE A 457 28.55 29.38 12.76
CA ILE A 457 29.05 28.12 12.21
C ILE A 457 28.95 28.13 10.68
N THR A 458 29.98 27.60 10.02
CA THR A 458 29.95 27.45 8.57
C THR A 458 29.34 26.11 8.16
N PHE A 459 28.86 26.03 6.93
CA PHE A 459 28.24 24.81 6.42
C PHE A 459 29.21 23.61 6.39
N ASN A 460 30.48 23.83 6.08
CA ASN A 460 31.48 22.77 6.06
C ASN A 460 31.93 22.35 7.46
N GLU A 461 31.91 23.25 8.46
CA GLU A 461 32.09 22.86 9.87
C GLU A 461 30.93 21.99 10.36
N LEU A 462 29.71 22.33 9.98
CA LEU A 462 28.51 21.55 10.31
C LEU A 462 28.60 20.13 9.73
N LEU A 463 28.98 20.01 8.46
CA LEU A 463 29.23 18.73 7.83
C LEU A 463 30.37 17.95 8.50
N ALA A 464 31.45 18.62 8.89
CA ALA A 464 32.57 17.98 9.59
C ALA A 464 32.14 17.43 10.96
N LYS A 465 31.27 18.13 11.69
CA LYS A 465 30.69 17.64 12.95
C LYS A 465 29.83 16.39 12.74
N LEU A 466 29.00 16.35 11.67
CA LEU A 466 28.22 15.14 11.33
C LEU A 466 29.15 13.96 11.03
N LYS A 467 30.22 14.18 10.24
CA LYS A 467 31.21 13.15 9.92
C LYS A 467 31.93 12.61 11.17
N ALA A 468 32.36 13.50 12.05
CA ALA A 468 33.00 13.11 13.30
C ALA A 468 32.04 12.32 14.21
N LEU A 469 30.76 12.69 14.26
CA LEU A 469 29.75 11.94 14.99
C LEU A 469 29.54 10.54 14.39
N HIS A 470 29.46 10.44 13.06
CA HIS A 470 29.33 9.15 12.38
C HIS A 470 30.53 8.25 12.65
N GLU A 471 31.75 8.79 12.58
CA GLU A 471 32.98 8.07 12.90
C GLU A 471 32.95 7.56 14.34
N PHE A 472 32.62 8.42 15.30
CA PHE A 472 32.51 8.06 16.72
C PHE A 472 31.49 6.93 16.97
N LEU A 473 30.32 7.00 16.35
CA LEU A 473 29.27 5.97 16.47
C LEU A 473 29.62 4.68 15.72
N SER A 474 30.49 4.75 14.70
CA SER A 474 30.93 3.58 13.93
C SER A 474 32.05 2.81 14.64
N THR A 475 32.90 3.52 15.39
CA THR A 475 33.96 2.92 16.20
C THR A 475 33.39 2.46 17.53
N ARG A 476 33.07 1.17 17.67
CA ARG A 476 32.88 0.57 18.99
C ARG A 476 34.16 0.83 19.81
N PRO A 477 34.07 1.13 21.12
CA PRO A 477 35.26 1.13 21.96
C PRO A 477 35.90 -0.25 21.82
N ASP A 478 37.13 -0.32 21.30
CA ASP A 478 37.90 -1.55 21.34
C ASP A 478 37.90 -2.04 22.79
N GLU A 479 37.55 -3.32 23.00
CA GLU A 479 37.84 -3.95 24.28
C GLU A 479 39.30 -3.66 24.62
N PRO A 480 39.61 -3.16 25.83
CA PRO A 480 40.98 -2.87 26.19
C PRO A 480 41.78 -4.15 26.00
N LYS A 481 42.74 -4.12 25.07
CA LYS A 481 43.72 -5.20 24.92
C LYS A 481 44.34 -5.42 26.29
N GLU A 482 44.06 -6.56 26.92
CA GLU A 482 44.83 -7.07 28.04
C GLU A 482 46.26 -7.25 27.56
N ASP A 483 47.07 -6.22 27.74
CA ASP A 483 48.51 -6.27 27.55
C ASP A 483 49.19 -5.93 28.88
N LEU A 484 48.89 -6.72 29.93
CA LEU A 484 49.61 -6.72 31.20
C LEU A 484 49.47 -8.08 31.92
N SER A 485 50.33 -9.03 31.59
CA SER A 485 51.20 -9.71 32.58
C SER A 485 51.91 -10.92 31.97
N ASP A 486 53.12 -10.71 31.44
CA ASP A 486 54.15 -11.75 31.35
C ASP A 486 55.53 -11.09 31.46
N GLN A 487 55.76 -10.40 32.58
CA GLN A 487 57.09 -9.95 32.99
C GLN A 487 57.24 -10.03 34.51
N PHE A 488 56.98 -11.18 35.12
CA PHE A 488 57.60 -11.52 36.42
C PHE A 488 57.67 -13.05 36.56
N ALA A 489 58.57 -13.66 35.80
CA ALA A 489 59.15 -14.95 36.17
C ALA A 489 60.63 -14.94 35.77
N ASP A 490 61.48 -14.66 36.75
CA ASP A 490 62.86 -15.14 36.84
C ASP A 490 63.16 -15.30 38.34
N PRO A 491 64.03 -16.22 38.78
CA PRO A 491 65.04 -16.97 38.02
C PRO A 491 64.87 -18.50 37.98
#